data_AF-A0A257LXQ2-F1
#
_entry.id   AF-A0A257LXQ2-F1
#
_cell.length_a   1.000
_cell.length_b   1.000
_cell.length_c   1.000
_cell.angle_alpha   90.00
_cell.angle_beta   90.00
_cell.angle_gamma   90.00
#
_symmetry.space_group_name_H-M   'P 1'
#
loop_
_entity.id
_entity.type
_entity.pdbx_description
1 polymer ?
#
loop_
_entity_poly.entity_id
_entity_poly.type
_entity_poly.pdbx_seq_one_letter_code
_entity_poly.pdbx_strand_id
1 'polypeptide(L)'
;LSGVTSGDPFTLALVSMSDSTNSGLLGSWNANANATWSGFVTTTGSITGFASDKFLVDTTNFQNTLNGSFSVVLNGSNLDLVYTAVPEPGAALLGGLGLLMLLRRRRRH
;
A
#
# COMPACT_ATOMS: atom_id res chain seq x y z
N LEU A 1 19.47 3.24 12.84
CA LEU A 1 19.45 2.70 11.45
C LEU A 1 20.81 2.85 10.74
N SER A 2 21.95 2.81 11.45
CA SER A 2 23.26 3.20 10.90
C SER A 2 23.95 2.17 9.99
N GLY A 3 23.29 1.05 9.67
CA GLY A 3 23.81 0.01 8.76
C GLY A 3 22.93 -0.26 7.54
N VAL A 4 21.77 0.39 7.42
CA VAL A 4 20.84 0.17 6.31
C VAL A 4 21.02 1.30 5.29
N THR A 5 21.30 0.94 4.04
CA THR A 5 21.51 1.90 2.95
C THR A 5 20.52 1.61 1.83
N SER A 6 20.30 2.58 0.93
CA SER A 6 19.46 2.37 -0.26
C SER A 6 19.99 1.24 -1.17
N GLY A 7 21.30 0.95 -1.10
CA GLY A 7 21.93 -0.16 -1.83
C GLY A 7 21.90 -1.51 -1.12
N ASP A 8 21.55 -1.54 0.16
CA ASP A 8 21.34 -2.76 0.96
C ASP A 8 20.18 -2.52 1.93
N PRO A 9 18.93 -2.56 1.42
CA PRO A 9 17.75 -2.20 2.17
C PRO A 9 17.37 -3.29 3.17
N PHE A 10 16.78 -2.89 4.28
CA PHE A 10 16.21 -3.83 5.23
C PHE A 10 14.93 -4.43 4.64
N THR A 11 14.93 -5.76 4.45
CA THR A 11 13.83 -6.46 3.79
C THR A 11 12.77 -6.91 4.80
N LEU A 12 11.54 -6.45 4.63
CA LEU A 12 10.36 -6.91 5.35
C LEU A 12 9.65 -7.98 4.50
N ALA A 13 9.76 -9.25 4.90
CA ALA A 13 9.00 -10.33 4.30
C ALA A 13 7.56 -10.33 4.82
N LEU A 14 6.60 -10.10 3.93
CA LEU A 14 5.17 -10.21 4.22
C LEU A 14 4.63 -11.57 3.85
N VAL A 15 3.87 -12.14 4.79
CA VAL A 15 3.17 -13.41 4.64
C VAL A 15 1.71 -13.16 4.96
N SER A 16 0.82 -13.56 4.05
CA SER A 16 -0.61 -13.54 4.33
C SER A 16 -1.01 -14.80 5.12
N MET A 17 -1.91 -14.61 6.07
CA MET A 17 -2.37 -15.67 6.96
C MET A 17 -3.87 -15.91 6.72
N SER A 18 -4.27 -17.17 6.54
CA SER A 18 -5.70 -17.55 6.44
C SER A 18 -6.35 -17.63 7.81
N ASP A 19 -5.56 -17.91 8.84
CA ASP A 19 -5.95 -17.98 10.25
C ASP A 19 -4.74 -17.64 11.14
N SER A 20 -4.81 -17.87 12.45
CA SER A 20 -3.74 -17.52 13.38
C SER A 20 -2.45 -18.33 13.23
N THR A 21 -2.49 -19.48 12.55
CA THR A 21 -1.38 -20.47 12.52
C THR A 21 -0.95 -20.87 11.11
N ASN A 22 -1.78 -20.61 10.10
CA ASN A 22 -1.55 -21.05 8.74
C ASN A 22 -1.42 -19.88 7.77
N SER A 23 -0.36 -19.93 6.97
CA SER A 23 -0.21 -19.05 5.81
C SER A 23 -1.25 -19.40 4.75
N GLY A 24 -1.85 -18.38 4.14
CA GLY A 24 -2.94 -18.56 3.19
C GLY A 24 -3.57 -17.26 2.75
N LEU A 25 -4.68 -17.34 2.03
CA LEU A 25 -5.46 -16.18 1.61
C LEU A 25 -6.10 -15.51 2.83
N LEU A 26 -5.89 -14.20 2.96
CA LEU A 26 -6.47 -13.40 4.03
C LEU A 26 -7.90 -13.04 3.61
N GLY A 27 -8.90 -13.65 4.24
CA GLY A 27 -10.30 -13.53 3.82
C GLY A 27 -10.86 -12.11 3.86
N SER A 28 -10.30 -11.22 4.69
CA SER A 28 -10.69 -9.80 4.79
C SER A 28 -9.93 -8.88 3.82
N TRP A 29 -9.07 -9.44 2.95
CA TRP A 29 -8.24 -8.65 2.06
C TRP A 29 -9.05 -7.96 0.96
N ASN A 30 -8.82 -6.67 0.80
CA ASN A 30 -9.33 -5.90 -0.32
C ASN A 30 -8.18 -5.19 -1.04
N ALA A 31 -7.81 -5.70 -2.20
CA ALA A 31 -6.71 -5.16 -3.02
C ALA A 31 -6.93 -3.72 -3.49
N ASN A 32 -8.19 -3.25 -3.50
CA ASN A 32 -8.60 -1.94 -3.98
C ASN A 32 -8.80 -0.91 -2.86
N ALA A 33 -8.62 -1.30 -1.60
CA ALA A 33 -8.71 -0.42 -0.45
C ALA A 33 -7.32 -0.12 0.11
N ASN A 34 -7.12 1.10 0.60
CA ASN A 34 -5.94 1.42 1.39
C ASN A 34 -6.02 0.74 2.77
N ALA A 35 -4.87 0.38 3.32
CA ALA A 35 -4.78 -0.21 4.64
C ALA A 35 -3.51 0.28 5.35
N THR A 36 -3.61 0.45 6.67
CA THR A 36 -2.49 0.88 7.51
C THR A 36 -2.39 -0.04 8.72
N TRP A 37 -1.20 -0.60 8.93
CA TRP A 37 -0.83 -1.32 10.14
C TRP A 37 0.12 -0.44 10.94
N SER A 38 -0.43 0.25 11.93
CA SER A 38 0.33 1.20 12.73
C SER A 38 1.18 0.53 13.80
N GLY A 39 2.35 1.11 14.05
CA GLY A 39 3.19 0.76 15.19
C GLY A 39 3.78 -0.64 15.14
N PHE A 40 4.06 -1.18 13.95
CA PHE A 40 4.77 -2.47 13.85
C PHE A 40 6.21 -2.37 14.39
N VAL A 41 6.78 -1.15 14.41
CA VAL A 41 7.94 -0.79 15.23
C VAL A 41 7.58 0.43 16.07
N THR A 42 7.77 0.32 17.38
CA THR A 42 7.61 1.42 18.33
C THR A 42 8.97 1.73 18.96
N THR A 43 9.35 3.01 19.01
CA THR A 43 10.56 3.45 19.69
C THR A 43 10.23 4.42 20.82
N THR A 44 10.97 4.32 21.92
CA THR A 44 10.83 5.22 23.07
C THR A 44 11.49 6.59 22.83
N GLY A 45 12.36 6.71 21.83
CA GLY A 45 12.93 7.96 21.32
C GLY A 45 12.49 8.25 19.89
N SER A 46 12.96 9.36 19.32
CA SER A 46 12.67 9.72 17.92
C SER A 46 13.51 8.90 16.95
N ILE A 47 12.90 8.44 15.86
CA ILE A 47 13.60 7.79 14.75
C ILE A 47 14.25 8.87 13.90
N THR A 48 15.58 8.91 13.87
CA THR A 48 16.37 9.80 13.00
C THR A 48 16.94 9.04 11.82
N GLY A 49 17.04 9.69 10.66
CA GLY A 49 17.61 9.09 9.44
C GLY A 49 16.72 8.05 8.75
N PHE A 50 15.41 8.10 8.99
CA PHE A 50 14.40 7.35 8.25
C PHE A 50 14.39 7.81 6.79
N ALA A 51 14.36 6.84 5.89
CA ALA A 51 14.08 7.04 4.48
C ALA A 51 13.36 5.78 3.99
N SER A 52 12.28 5.94 3.23
CA SER A 52 11.42 4.82 2.81
C SER A 52 12.14 3.86 1.87
N ASP A 53 13.12 4.35 1.11
CA ASP A 53 13.96 3.58 0.19
C ASP A 53 14.94 2.62 0.89
N LYS A 54 15.17 2.81 2.19
CA LYS A 54 15.95 1.87 3.03
C LYS A 54 15.16 0.62 3.40
N PHE A 55 13.88 0.55 3.07
CA PHE A 55 13.01 -0.58 3.38
C PHE A 55 12.50 -1.20 2.10
N LEU A 56 12.85 -2.47 1.89
CA LEU A 56 12.28 -3.27 0.81
C LEU A 56 11.15 -4.11 1.39
N VAL A 57 9.97 -4.01 0.81
CA VAL A 57 8.84 -4.86 1.20
C VAL A 57 8.75 -6.04 0.24
N ASP A 58 9.11 -7.22 0.72
CA ASP A 58 9.02 -8.47 -0.04
C ASP A 58 7.65 -9.11 0.17
N THR A 59 6.86 -9.16 -0.91
CA THR A 59 5.51 -9.74 -0.91
C THR A 59 5.45 -11.12 -1.57
N THR A 60 6.58 -11.79 -1.79
CA THR A 60 6.63 -13.08 -2.50
C THR A 60 5.76 -14.15 -1.84
N ASN A 61 5.61 -14.11 -0.52
CA ASN A 61 4.77 -15.03 0.26
C ASN A 61 3.39 -14.45 0.63
N PHE A 62 3.03 -13.29 0.06
CA PHE A 62 1.71 -12.71 0.21
C PHE A 62 0.79 -13.26 -0.88
N GLN A 63 -0.11 -14.16 -0.51
CA GLN A 63 -0.88 -14.94 -1.49
C GLN A 63 -2.05 -14.16 -2.10
N ASN A 64 -2.53 -13.09 -1.46
CA ASN A 64 -3.64 -12.32 -2.01
C ASN A 64 -3.18 -11.43 -3.17
N THR A 65 -4.09 -11.20 -4.12
CA THR A 65 -3.87 -10.25 -5.22
C THR A 65 -3.53 -8.86 -4.69
N LEU A 66 -2.47 -8.25 -5.23
CA LEU A 66 -2.08 -6.87 -4.93
C LEU A 66 -2.36 -6.00 -6.16
N ASN A 67 -3.22 -4.99 -6.00
CA ASN A 67 -3.47 -3.95 -7.00
C ASN A 67 -2.79 -2.63 -6.62
N GLY A 68 -1.82 -2.71 -5.72
CA GLY A 68 -1.19 -1.59 -5.04
C GLY A 68 0.17 -1.97 -4.50
N SER A 69 0.77 -1.06 -3.74
CA SER A 69 2.10 -1.27 -3.17
C SER A 69 2.10 -1.06 -1.66
N PHE A 70 2.88 -1.89 -0.97
CA PHE A 70 3.23 -1.68 0.42
C PHE A 70 4.42 -0.73 0.55
N SER A 71 4.42 0.08 1.60
CA SER A 71 5.51 0.98 1.93
C SER A 71 5.59 1.16 3.44
N VAL A 72 6.81 1.36 3.95
CA VAL A 72 7.02 1.74 5.34
C VAL A 72 7.00 3.26 5.42
N VAL A 73 6.28 3.82 6.39
CA VAL A 73 6.23 5.26 6.64
C VAL A 73 6.56 5.54 8.11
N LEU A 74 7.19 6.69 8.36
CA LEU A 74 7.43 7.19 9.70
C LEU A 74 6.19 7.99 10.16
N ASN A 75 5.60 7.58 11.27
CA ASN A 75 4.49 8.25 11.92
C ASN A 75 4.90 8.66 13.34
N GLY A 76 5.33 9.92 13.49
CA GLY A 76 5.88 10.42 14.75
C GLY A 76 7.17 9.70 15.14
N SER A 77 7.09 8.85 16.16
CA SER A 77 8.20 8.00 16.64
C SER A 77 8.01 6.52 16.27
N ASN A 78 7.03 6.19 15.43
CA ASN A 78 6.69 4.82 15.09
C ASN A 78 6.85 4.58 13.60
N LEU A 79 7.10 3.33 13.21
CA LEU A 79 6.98 2.92 11.81
C LEU A 79 5.64 2.24 11.60
N ASP A 80 4.95 2.70 10.56
CA ASP A 80 3.68 2.17 10.09
C ASP A 80 3.90 1.50 8.74
N LEU A 81 3.23 0.38 8.51
CA LEU A 81 3.17 -0.26 7.19
C LEU A 81 1.90 0.20 6.51
N VAL A 82 2.02 0.74 5.29
CA VAL A 82 0.89 1.28 4.53
C VAL A 82 0.78 0.57 3.20
N TYR A 83 -0.40 0.05 2.90
CA TYR A 83 -0.80 -0.42 1.58
C TYR A 83 -1.59 0.66 0.85
N THR A 84 -1.11 1.02 -0.34
CA THR A 84 -1.72 2.02 -1.21
C THR A 84 -2.28 1.33 -2.46
N ALA A 85 -3.60 1.18 -2.51
CA ALA A 85 -4.28 0.65 -3.67
C ALA A 85 -4.22 1.65 -4.85
N VAL A 86 -3.97 1.15 -6.06
CA VAL A 86 -4.06 1.97 -7.27
C VAL A 86 -5.54 2.05 -7.69
N PRO A 87 -6.12 3.25 -7.84
CA PRO A 87 -7.49 3.39 -8.33
C PRO A 87 -7.64 2.81 -9.73
N GLU A 88 -8.69 2.01 -9.96
CA GLU A 88 -8.96 1.44 -11.27
C GLU A 88 -9.17 2.54 -12.33
N PRO A 89 -8.48 2.50 -13.49
CA PRO A 89 -8.59 3.54 -14.53
C PRO A 89 -10.02 3.75 -15.07
N GLY A 90 -10.89 2.75 -14.93
CA GLY A 90 -12.21 2.72 -15.56
C GLY A 90 -13.19 3.78 -15.03
N ALA A 91 -13.16 4.09 -13.72
CA ALA A 91 -14.09 5.05 -13.13
C ALA A 91 -13.89 6.47 -13.68
N ALA A 92 -12.63 6.88 -13.89
CA ALA A 92 -12.28 8.17 -14.47
C ALA A 92 -12.69 8.24 -15.96
N LEU A 93 -12.48 7.16 -16.70
CA LEU A 93 -12.74 7.12 -18.14
C LEU A 93 -14.24 7.11 -18.46
N LEU A 94 -15.03 6.33 -17.71
CA LEU A 94 -16.50 6.31 -17.83
C LEU A 94 -17.13 7.64 -17.40
N GLY A 95 -16.62 8.26 -16.33
CA GLY A 95 -17.03 9.62 -15.93
C GLY A 95 -16.76 10.66 -17.02
N GLY A 96 -15.57 10.61 -17.63
CA GLY A 96 -15.20 11.49 -18.75
C GLY A 96 -16.08 11.29 -19.99
N LEU A 97 -16.32 10.04 -20.40
CA LEU A 97 -17.18 9.71 -21.53
C LEU A 97 -18.64 10.12 -21.28
N GLY A 98 -19.16 9.89 -20.07
CA GLY A 98 -20.50 10.32 -19.67
C GLY A 98 -20.67 11.84 -19.75
N LEU A 99 -19.69 12.59 -19.27
CA LEU A 99 -19.69 14.05 -19.34
C LEU A 99 -19.62 14.56 -20.80
N LEU A 100 -18.79 13.93 -21.64
CA LEU A 100 -18.71 14.23 -23.07
C LEU A 100 -20.03 13.98 -23.80
N MET A 101 -20.73 12.89 -23.49
CA MET A 101 -22.05 12.60 -24.05
C MET A 101 -23.11 13.60 -23.59
N LEU A 102 -23.10 14.00 -22.31
CA LEU A 102 -24.00 15.04 -21.78
C LEU A 102 -23.75 16.41 -22.43
N LEU A 103 -22.49 16.79 -22.61
CA LEU A 103 -22.11 18.03 -23.30
C LEU A 103 -22.50 18.00 -24.78
N ARG A 104 -22.37 16.84 -25.45
CA ARG A 104 -22.81 16.65 -26.84
C ARG A 104 -24.33 16.69 -26.99
N ARG A 105 -25.08 16.23 -25.99
CA ARG A 105 -26.55 16.30 -25.98
C ARG A 105 -27.07 17.73 -25.82
N ARG A 106 -26.41 18.55 -24.99
CA ARG A 106 -26.78 19.97 -24.78
C ARG A 106 -26.47 20.88 -25.97
N ARG A 107 -25.57 20.47 -26.87
CA ARG A 107 -25.26 21.20 -28.12
C ARG A 107 -26.15 20.80 -29.31
N ARG A 108 -27.01 19.78 -29.13
CA ARG A 108 -27.93 19.27 -30.17
C ARG A 108 -29.40 19.65 -29.92
N HIS A 109 -29.69 20.36 -28.83
CA HIS A 109 -30.93 21.09 -28.59
C HIS A 109 -30.65 22.59 -28.74
#